data_AF-A0A0S4IZZ3-F1
#
_entry.id   AF-A0A0S4IZZ3-F1
#
_cell.length_a   1.000
_cell.length_b   1.000
_cell.length_c   1.000
_cell.angle_alpha   90.00
_cell.angle_beta   90.00
_cell.angle_gamma   90.00
#
_symmetry.space_group_name_H-M   'P 1'
#
loop_
_entity.id
_entity.type
_entity.pdbx_description
1 polymer ?
#
loop_
_entity_poly.entity_id
_entity_poly.type
_entity_poly.pdbx_seq_one_letter_code
_entity_poly.pdbx_strand_id
1 'polypeptide(L)'
;MESEFVWSKKNAGRTSQFPGVYTARPQLCDSLVKRILRSFFENPAAPCAWMSTTNREALRALEDFITDPSPLNQQTVTFTVGTEDRCEHVMFLRGLFAHDVLGFILNRRPQENYGVPPASRGTLLAVPYDAADVPSMRSHFAQPDVCIGLTFLAYFHRGLTFDQFHQAVKVLVEMPAALRTREARLWQPLIPHEVSFPADGDVDLNNVAMVTELYPILHDTIPVIGFWVRFCVLEQECKHFPSMLMGSAWDIANVPRAVGFSGTSDAQCLLPESIRFEDHPSDAISGATGQMIRLVTKHTIGTVETIAASVNTAGRSDGCAPCP
;
A
#
# COMPACT_ATOMS: atom_id res chain seq x y z
N MET A 1 22.88 14.45 -26.51
CA MET A 1 22.39 14.08 -25.16
C MET A 1 20.98 13.49 -25.18
N GLU A 2 20.19 13.66 -26.26
CA GLU A 2 18.82 13.11 -26.37
C GLU A 2 18.75 11.65 -26.83
N SER A 3 19.82 11.09 -27.42
CA SER A 3 19.83 9.74 -28.01
C SER A 3 20.07 8.60 -27.02
N GLU A 4 20.22 8.88 -25.72
CA GLU A 4 20.59 7.88 -24.70
C GLU A 4 19.45 7.55 -23.71
N PHE A 5 18.28 8.15 -23.90
CA PHE A 5 17.08 7.88 -23.12
C PHE A 5 16.19 6.88 -23.86
N VAL A 6 15.86 5.77 -23.20
CA VAL A 6 15.00 4.74 -23.77
C VAL A 6 13.56 5.07 -23.40
N TRP A 7 12.77 5.43 -24.41
CA TRP A 7 11.34 5.68 -24.28
C TRP A 7 10.58 4.35 -24.22
N SER A 8 9.66 4.19 -23.25
CA SER A 8 8.78 3.02 -23.21
C SER A 8 7.89 2.98 -24.46
N LYS A 9 8.06 1.94 -25.29
CA LYS A 9 7.39 1.79 -26.60
C LYS A 9 5.86 1.66 -26.51
N LYS A 10 5.28 1.34 -25.35
CA LYS A 10 3.82 1.19 -25.19
C LYS A 10 3.08 2.51 -24.91
N ASN A 11 3.78 3.60 -24.63
CA ASN A 11 3.19 4.94 -24.53
C ASN A 11 3.31 5.75 -25.83
N ALA A 12 3.61 5.11 -26.97
CA ALA A 12 3.80 5.74 -28.28
C ALA A 12 2.58 6.49 -28.87
N GLY A 13 1.50 6.66 -28.09
CA GLY A 13 0.37 7.54 -28.38
C GLY A 13 -0.23 8.24 -27.16
N ARG A 14 0.39 8.14 -25.97
CA ARG A 14 -0.04 8.82 -24.74
C ARG A 14 1.10 9.71 -24.24
N THR A 15 0.96 11.01 -24.42
CA THR A 15 1.86 12.01 -23.84
C THR A 15 1.55 12.17 -22.36
N SER A 16 1.95 11.20 -21.53
CA SER A 16 2.02 11.40 -20.08
C SER A 16 2.83 12.67 -19.81
N GLN A 17 2.31 13.59 -18.99
CA GLN A 17 3.03 14.80 -18.61
C GLN A 17 4.34 14.50 -17.85
N PHE A 18 4.45 13.32 -17.24
CA PHE A 18 5.70 12.89 -16.61
C PHE A 18 6.68 12.34 -17.65
N PRO A 19 7.93 12.84 -17.70
CA PRO A 19 8.91 12.43 -18.68
C PRO A 19 9.24 10.93 -18.55
N GLY A 20 9.13 10.18 -19.64
CA GLY A 20 9.52 8.77 -19.74
C GLY A 20 11.03 8.58 -19.85
N VAL A 21 11.79 9.30 -19.02
CA VAL A 21 13.25 9.34 -19.05
C VAL A 21 13.76 8.24 -18.13
N TYR A 22 14.09 7.09 -18.70
CA TYR A 22 14.79 6.02 -17.99
C TYR A 22 16.21 5.91 -18.54
N THR A 23 17.15 5.88 -17.61
CA THR A 23 18.56 5.75 -17.91
C THR A 23 18.91 4.27 -17.96
N ALA A 24 19.28 3.77 -19.15
CA ALA A 24 19.79 2.41 -19.30
C ALA A 24 21.18 2.23 -18.63
N ARG A 25 21.82 3.33 -18.23
CA ARG A 25 23.16 3.36 -17.65
C ARG A 25 23.12 3.95 -16.22
N PRO A 26 23.68 3.25 -15.22
CA PRO A 26 23.77 3.75 -13.84
C PRO A 26 24.42 5.13 -13.72
N GLN A 27 25.43 5.43 -14.53
CA GLN A 27 26.17 6.71 -14.51
C GLN A 27 25.29 7.93 -14.84
N LEU A 28 24.20 7.72 -15.59
CA LEU A 28 23.24 8.77 -15.91
C LEU A 28 22.24 8.99 -14.76
N CYS A 29 21.98 7.97 -13.93
CA CYS A 29 21.17 8.11 -12.71
C CYS A 29 21.81 9.10 -11.75
N ASP A 30 23.11 8.96 -11.48
CA ASP A 30 23.84 9.86 -10.57
C ASP A 30 23.78 11.32 -11.05
N SER A 31 23.90 11.51 -12.36
CA SER A 31 23.81 12.83 -13.00
C SER A 31 22.41 13.42 -12.88
N LEU A 32 21.38 12.57 -13.03
CA LEU A 32 19.98 12.97 -12.87
C LEU A 32 19.66 13.32 -11.41
N VAL A 33 20.09 12.52 -10.44
CA VAL A 33 19.92 12.78 -9.01
C VAL A 33 20.57 14.11 -8.63
N LYS A 34 21.80 14.38 -9.08
CA LYS A 34 22.48 15.67 -8.88
C LYS A 34 21.71 16.84 -9.50
N ARG A 35 21.12 16.65 -10.68
CA ARG A 35 20.31 17.68 -11.34
C ARG A 35 19.00 17.93 -10.59
N ILE A 36 18.35 16.89 -10.08
CA ILE A 36 17.14 17.00 -9.25
C ILE A 36 17.47 17.77 -7.96
N LEU A 37 18.56 17.40 -7.28
CA LEU A 37 19.01 18.09 -6.06
C LEU A 37 19.25 19.59 -6.32
N ARG A 38 19.96 19.93 -7.40
CA ARG A 38 20.19 21.33 -7.78
C ARG A 38 18.88 22.08 -8.04
N SER A 39 17.99 21.48 -8.85
CA SER A 39 16.68 22.07 -9.14
C SER A 39 15.82 22.26 -7.89
N PHE A 40 15.96 21.36 -6.91
CA PHE A 40 15.26 21.45 -5.63
C PHE A 40 15.75 22.66 -4.81
N PHE A 41 17.05 22.92 -4.75
CA PHE A 41 17.58 24.11 -4.06
C PHE A 41 17.29 25.41 -4.81
N GLU A 42 17.20 25.39 -6.14
CA GLU A 42 16.83 26.55 -6.96
C GLU A 42 15.36 26.95 -6.78
N ASN A 43 14.47 25.96 -6.67
CA ASN A 43 13.04 26.18 -6.46
C ASN A 43 12.49 25.18 -5.42
N PRO A 44 12.70 25.44 -4.12
CA PRO A 44 12.29 24.51 -3.09
C PRO A 44 10.77 24.40 -3.03
N ALA A 45 10.27 23.19 -2.78
CA ALA A 45 8.86 22.95 -2.57
C ALA A 45 8.33 23.80 -1.39
N ALA A 46 7.03 24.11 -1.37
CA ALA A 46 6.44 24.99 -0.35
C ALA A 46 6.81 24.66 1.11
N PRO A 47 6.85 23.38 1.56
CA PRO A 47 7.31 23.04 2.92
C PRO A 47 8.79 23.36 3.20
N CYS A 48 9.59 23.47 2.15
CA CYS A 48 11.02 23.79 2.17
C CYS A 48 11.30 25.24 1.74
N ALA A 49 10.28 26.10 1.62
CA ALA A 49 10.45 27.48 1.16
C ALA A 49 11.44 28.29 2.02
N TRP A 50 11.59 27.94 3.31
CA TRP A 50 12.58 28.53 4.22
C TRP A 50 14.03 28.38 3.73
N MET A 51 14.33 27.38 2.89
CA MET A 51 15.66 27.21 2.29
C MET A 51 16.01 28.40 1.38
N SER A 52 15.03 28.98 0.70
CA SER A 52 15.24 30.16 -0.16
C SER A 52 15.65 31.42 0.61
N THR A 53 15.26 31.51 1.89
CA THR A 53 15.58 32.64 2.78
C THR A 53 16.86 32.45 3.59
N THR A 54 17.48 31.27 3.52
CA THR A 54 18.68 30.93 4.28
C THR A 54 19.93 31.52 3.61
N ASN A 55 20.95 31.87 4.38
CA ASN A 55 22.20 32.42 3.81
C ASN A 55 22.92 31.36 2.94
N ARG A 56 23.75 31.82 1.98
CA ARG A 56 24.43 30.92 1.04
C ARG A 56 25.40 29.95 1.72
N GLU A 57 26.01 30.35 2.84
CA GLU A 57 26.95 29.51 3.59
C GLU A 57 26.23 28.35 4.30
N ALA A 58 25.12 28.60 4.99
CA ALA A 58 24.36 27.51 5.61
C ALA A 58 23.66 26.64 4.56
N LEU A 59 23.24 27.20 3.43
CA LEU A 59 22.71 26.39 2.32
C LEU A 59 23.75 25.40 1.77
N ARG A 60 25.02 25.83 1.63
CA ARG A 60 26.11 24.93 1.23
C ARG A 60 26.37 23.85 2.27
N ALA A 61 26.45 24.23 3.55
CA ALA A 61 26.60 23.26 4.64
C ALA A 61 25.45 22.25 4.68
N LEU A 62 24.23 22.69 4.34
CA LEU A 62 23.05 21.84 4.22
C LEU A 62 23.11 20.90 3.00
N GLU A 63 23.55 21.40 1.85
CA GLU A 63 23.76 20.58 0.64
C GLU A 63 24.83 19.50 0.90
N ASP A 64 25.96 19.88 1.51
CA ASP A 64 27.01 18.95 1.92
C ASP A 64 26.45 17.90 2.91
N PHE A 65 25.65 18.33 3.87
CA PHE A 65 25.03 17.42 4.85
C PHE A 65 24.02 16.44 4.23
N ILE A 66 23.21 16.90 3.28
CA ILE A 66 22.19 16.08 2.60
C ILE A 66 22.83 15.06 1.64
N THR A 67 24.05 15.33 1.17
CA THR A 67 24.78 14.46 0.23
C THR A 67 25.84 13.58 0.89
N ASP A 68 26.29 13.92 2.10
CA ASP A 68 27.27 13.14 2.86
C ASP A 68 26.66 11.83 3.40
N PRO A 69 27.15 10.63 3.03
CA PRO A 69 26.67 9.35 3.53
C PRO A 69 27.19 8.97 4.93
N SER A 70 28.12 9.76 5.50
CA SER A 70 28.81 9.43 6.76
C SER A 70 27.84 9.18 7.93
N PRO A 71 28.21 8.36 8.94
CA PRO A 71 27.36 8.16 10.10
C PRO A 71 27.08 9.48 10.82
N LEU A 72 25.83 9.67 11.24
CA LEU A 72 25.39 10.89 11.91
C LEU A 72 25.93 10.97 13.35
N ASN A 73 26.39 12.15 13.75
CA ASN A 73 26.60 12.52 15.15
C ASN A 73 25.52 13.54 15.56
N GLN A 74 24.93 13.36 16.74
CA GLN A 74 23.88 14.22 17.29
C GLN A 74 24.30 15.70 17.37
N GLN A 75 25.60 15.97 17.57
CA GLN A 75 26.16 17.32 17.54
C GLN A 75 26.10 17.95 16.14
N THR A 76 26.45 17.18 15.10
CA THR A 76 26.39 17.63 13.70
C THR A 76 24.95 17.93 13.27
N VAL A 77 24.01 17.09 13.68
CA VAL A 77 22.57 17.32 13.40
C VAL A 77 22.08 18.61 14.04
N THR A 78 22.37 18.78 15.34
CA THR A 78 21.97 19.97 16.10
C THR A 78 22.58 21.24 15.53
N PHE A 79 23.86 21.18 15.13
CA PHE A 79 24.59 22.32 14.58
C PHE A 79 24.09 22.72 13.19
N THR A 80 23.82 21.76 12.30
CA THR A 80 23.50 22.03 10.90
C THR A 80 22.01 22.30 10.66
N VAL A 81 21.12 21.66 11.42
CA VAL A 81 19.67 21.70 11.16
C VAL A 81 18.87 22.32 12.30
N GLY A 82 19.40 22.34 13.52
CA GLY A 82 18.68 22.79 14.72
C GLY A 82 17.66 21.74 15.23
N THR A 83 16.82 22.15 16.18
CA THR A 83 15.89 21.27 16.92
C THR A 83 14.41 21.45 16.58
N GLU A 84 14.09 22.02 15.42
CA GLU A 84 12.70 22.28 14.96
C GLU A 84 12.24 21.26 13.90
N ASP A 85 10.96 21.31 13.49
CA ASP A 85 10.33 20.50 12.41
C ASP A 85 11.15 20.40 11.11
N ARG A 86 12.07 21.36 10.90
CA ARG A 86 13.04 21.35 9.79
C ARG A 86 13.96 20.13 9.83
N CYS A 87 14.23 19.58 11.01
CA CYS A 87 15.06 18.40 11.21
C CYS A 87 14.51 17.19 10.47
N GLU A 88 13.21 16.93 10.59
CA GLU A 88 12.58 15.77 9.93
C GLU A 88 12.67 15.88 8.41
N HIS A 89 12.37 17.05 7.84
CA HIS A 89 12.48 17.28 6.40
C HIS A 89 13.91 17.12 5.89
N VAL A 90 14.90 17.68 6.58
CA VAL A 90 16.31 17.54 6.16
C VAL A 90 16.80 16.11 6.30
N MET A 91 16.40 15.40 7.36
CA MET A 91 16.72 13.99 7.53
C MET A 91 16.10 13.12 6.44
N PHE A 92 14.85 13.40 6.06
CA PHE A 92 14.20 12.75 4.94
C PHE A 92 14.97 12.99 3.63
N LEU A 93 15.33 14.25 3.32
CA LEU A 93 16.12 14.57 2.13
C LEU A 93 17.48 13.88 2.15
N ARG A 94 18.15 13.83 3.31
CA ARG A 94 19.42 13.12 3.44
C ARG A 94 19.26 11.62 3.20
N GLY A 95 18.21 10.98 3.73
CA GLY A 95 17.89 9.60 3.40
C GLY A 95 17.71 9.39 1.90
N LEU A 96 17.03 10.34 1.25
CA LEU A 96 16.73 10.29 -0.18
C LEU A 96 17.98 10.43 -1.07
N PHE A 97 18.91 11.32 -0.71
CA PHE A 97 20.08 11.68 -1.52
C PHE A 97 21.39 11.02 -1.08
N ALA A 98 21.75 11.04 0.21
CA ALA A 98 23.02 10.48 0.69
C ALA A 98 23.05 8.95 0.65
N HIS A 99 21.90 8.30 0.87
CA HIS A 99 21.78 6.83 0.91
C HIS A 99 21.19 6.23 -0.37
N ASP A 100 21.22 7.00 -1.46
CA ASP A 100 20.83 6.58 -2.81
C ASP A 100 19.42 5.97 -2.95
N VAL A 101 18.50 6.31 -2.05
CA VAL A 101 17.10 5.83 -2.16
C VAL A 101 16.46 6.38 -3.44
N LEU A 102 16.69 7.64 -3.78
CA LEU A 102 16.15 8.24 -5.00
C LEU A 102 16.77 7.62 -6.26
N GLY A 103 18.09 7.45 -6.29
CA GLY A 103 18.77 6.84 -7.43
C GLY A 103 18.32 5.40 -7.65
N PHE A 104 18.15 4.63 -6.56
CA PHE A 104 17.55 3.30 -6.61
C PHE A 104 16.15 3.31 -7.23
N ILE A 105 15.27 4.20 -6.77
CA ILE A 105 13.88 4.33 -7.28
C ILE A 105 13.88 4.71 -8.76
N LEU A 106 14.66 5.72 -9.16
CA LEU A 106 14.72 6.21 -10.54
C LEU A 106 15.35 5.21 -11.51
N ASN A 107 16.21 4.30 -11.03
CA ASN A 107 16.81 3.25 -11.83
C ASN A 107 15.87 2.03 -12.03
N ARG A 108 14.68 2.02 -11.42
CA ARG A 108 13.68 0.97 -11.65
C ARG A 108 12.85 1.28 -12.88
N ARG A 109 12.60 0.24 -13.67
CA ARG A 109 11.77 0.32 -14.87
C ARG A 109 10.32 -0.01 -14.52
N PRO A 110 9.37 0.89 -14.82
CA PRO A 110 7.97 0.57 -14.66
C PRO A 110 7.59 -0.54 -15.63
N GLN A 111 6.57 -1.32 -15.27
CA GLN A 111 6.09 -2.49 -16.03
C GLN A 111 7.08 -3.66 -16.15
N GLU A 112 8.36 -3.48 -15.86
CA GLU A 112 9.35 -4.56 -15.77
C GLU A 112 9.68 -4.90 -14.32
N ASN A 113 9.96 -3.89 -13.49
CA ASN A 113 10.36 -4.10 -12.10
C ASN A 113 9.22 -3.84 -11.11
N TYR A 114 8.28 -2.96 -11.46
CA TYR A 114 7.21 -2.55 -10.57
C TYR A 114 6.01 -1.98 -11.33
N GLY A 115 4.89 -1.86 -10.64
CA GLY A 115 3.72 -1.13 -11.11
C GLY A 115 2.52 -1.27 -10.19
N VAL A 116 1.42 -0.60 -10.54
CA VAL A 116 0.15 -0.71 -9.81
C VAL A 116 -0.49 -2.05 -10.18
N PRO A 117 -0.84 -2.92 -9.20
CA PRO A 117 -1.48 -4.19 -9.48
C PRO A 117 -2.97 -4.01 -9.84
N PRO A 118 -3.61 -5.02 -10.46
CA PRO A 118 -5.05 -5.07 -10.61
C PRO A 118 -5.79 -4.98 -9.26
N ALA A 119 -7.02 -4.47 -9.30
CA ALA A 119 -7.88 -4.33 -8.11
C ALA A 119 -8.08 -5.66 -7.34
N SER A 120 -8.01 -6.80 -8.03
CA SER A 120 -8.12 -8.14 -7.43
C SER A 120 -7.03 -8.45 -6.39
N ARG A 121 -5.89 -7.74 -6.41
CA ARG A 121 -4.83 -7.90 -5.41
C ARG A 121 -5.17 -7.20 -4.08
N GLY A 122 -6.13 -6.28 -4.09
CA GLY A 122 -6.58 -5.59 -2.88
C GLY A 122 -5.59 -4.58 -2.31
N THR A 123 -4.63 -4.08 -3.09
CA THR A 123 -3.74 -2.98 -2.68
C THR A 123 -3.61 -1.95 -3.79
N LEU A 124 -3.48 -0.68 -3.39
CA LEU A 124 -3.24 0.45 -4.29
C LEU A 124 -1.76 0.84 -4.41
N LEU A 125 -0.89 0.20 -3.63
CA LEU A 125 0.56 0.43 -3.64
C LEU A 125 1.23 -0.24 -4.85
N ALA A 126 2.37 0.30 -5.27
CA ALA A 126 3.21 -0.37 -6.25
C ALA A 126 3.77 -1.68 -5.71
N VAL A 127 3.82 -2.69 -6.58
CA VAL A 127 4.29 -4.03 -6.24
C VAL A 127 5.43 -4.44 -7.16
N PRO A 128 6.34 -5.33 -6.73
CA PRO A 128 7.32 -5.93 -7.62
C PRO A 128 6.62 -6.72 -8.73
N TYR A 129 7.22 -6.75 -9.91
CA TYR A 129 6.73 -7.54 -11.04
C TYR A 129 7.60 -8.79 -11.19
N ASP A 130 6.96 -9.96 -11.31
CA ASP A 130 7.65 -11.24 -11.51
C ASP A 130 8.09 -11.41 -12.98
N ALA A 131 7.38 -10.76 -13.90
CA ALA A 131 7.72 -10.63 -15.30
C ALA A 131 7.14 -9.32 -15.88
N ALA A 132 7.48 -8.99 -17.13
CA ALA A 132 6.94 -7.80 -17.78
C ALA A 132 5.41 -7.80 -17.78
N ASP A 133 4.81 -6.71 -17.28
CA ASP A 133 3.36 -6.55 -17.08
C ASP A 133 2.71 -7.58 -16.14
N VAL A 134 3.50 -8.35 -15.37
CA VAL A 134 3.01 -9.38 -14.44
C VAL A 134 3.34 -8.99 -13.00
N PRO A 135 2.39 -8.36 -12.26
CA PRO A 135 2.58 -8.03 -10.86
C PRO A 135 2.70 -9.29 -10.01
N SER A 136 3.61 -9.27 -9.06
CA SER A 136 3.79 -10.37 -8.12
C SER A 136 2.54 -10.54 -7.26
N MET A 137 2.09 -11.79 -7.07
CA MET A 137 0.83 -12.06 -6.35
C MET A 137 0.92 -11.79 -4.85
N ARG A 138 2.10 -11.91 -4.24
CA ARG A 138 2.29 -11.85 -2.77
C ARG A 138 3.45 -10.97 -2.32
N SER A 139 4.33 -10.54 -3.22
CA SER A 139 5.54 -9.80 -2.84
C SER A 139 5.28 -8.31 -2.61
N HIS A 140 5.93 -7.73 -1.62
CA HIS A 140 5.90 -6.29 -1.35
C HIS A 140 7.33 -5.76 -1.27
N PHE A 141 7.52 -4.46 -1.50
CA PHE A 141 8.81 -3.84 -1.25
C PHE A 141 9.08 -3.76 0.25
N ALA A 142 10.25 -4.23 0.68
CA ALA A 142 10.61 -4.27 2.09
C ALA A 142 10.83 -2.88 2.70
N GLN A 143 11.44 -1.96 1.94
CA GLN A 143 11.67 -0.60 2.39
C GLN A 143 10.46 0.29 2.05
N PRO A 144 9.85 0.97 3.04
CA PRO A 144 8.65 1.79 2.82
C PRO A 144 8.91 2.97 1.89
N ASP A 145 10.06 3.65 2.02
CA ASP A 145 10.39 4.81 1.17
C ASP A 145 10.45 4.43 -0.32
N VAL A 146 11.03 3.26 -0.61
CA VAL A 146 11.07 2.69 -1.95
C VAL A 146 9.67 2.35 -2.44
N CYS A 147 8.84 1.72 -1.60
CA CYS A 147 7.45 1.41 -1.93
C CYS A 147 6.65 2.68 -2.28
N ILE A 148 6.76 3.72 -1.45
CA ILE A 148 6.07 4.99 -1.65
C ILE A 148 6.55 5.66 -2.93
N GLY A 149 7.86 5.78 -3.13
CA GLY A 149 8.43 6.42 -4.32
C GLY A 149 8.07 5.70 -5.62
N LEU A 150 8.15 4.36 -5.64
CA LEU A 150 7.72 3.55 -6.78
C LEU A 150 6.19 3.63 -7.00
N THR A 151 5.40 3.82 -5.94
CA THR A 151 3.95 4.06 -6.05
C THR A 151 3.69 5.36 -6.80
N PHE A 152 4.33 6.48 -6.41
CA PHE A 152 4.22 7.74 -7.15
C PHE A 152 4.60 7.57 -8.63
N LEU A 153 5.76 6.98 -8.92
CA LEU A 153 6.20 6.76 -10.31
C LEU A 153 5.23 5.87 -11.10
N ALA A 154 4.71 4.81 -10.48
CA ALA A 154 3.78 3.89 -11.15
C ALA A 154 2.49 4.61 -11.59
N TYR A 155 1.95 5.49 -10.73
CA TYR A 155 0.79 6.31 -11.11
C TYR A 155 1.16 7.42 -12.08
N PHE A 156 2.34 8.06 -11.97
CA PHE A 156 2.79 9.05 -12.95
C PHE A 156 2.90 8.48 -14.36
N HIS A 157 3.32 7.22 -14.51
CA HIS A 157 3.42 6.58 -15.82
C HIS A 157 2.09 6.04 -16.37
N ARG A 158 1.18 5.63 -15.48
CA ARG A 158 -0.09 4.99 -15.85
C ARG A 158 -1.25 5.99 -15.97
N GLY A 159 -1.21 7.07 -15.20
CA GLY A 159 -2.36 7.92 -14.92
C GLY A 159 -3.38 7.27 -13.98
N LEU A 160 -4.44 8.00 -13.68
CA LEU A 160 -5.58 7.51 -12.92
C LEU A 160 -6.63 6.89 -13.85
N THR A 161 -7.33 5.86 -13.37
CA THR A 161 -8.60 5.44 -14.00
C THR A 161 -9.70 6.44 -13.66
N PHE A 162 -10.80 6.40 -14.41
CA PHE A 162 -11.96 7.25 -14.12
C PHE A 162 -12.46 7.07 -12.68
N ASP A 163 -12.59 5.84 -12.19
CA ASP A 163 -13.05 5.56 -10.83
C ASP A 163 -12.11 6.12 -9.76
N GLN A 164 -10.79 6.00 -9.99
CA GLN A 164 -9.78 6.57 -9.09
C GLN A 164 -9.80 8.10 -9.12
N PHE A 165 -9.95 8.71 -10.30
CA PHE A 165 -10.08 10.16 -10.44
C PHE A 165 -11.36 10.67 -9.76
N HIS A 166 -12.50 10.03 -10.02
CA HIS A 166 -13.77 10.36 -9.38
C HIS A 166 -13.67 10.27 -7.86
N GLN A 167 -13.03 9.21 -7.34
CA GLN A 167 -12.78 9.09 -5.91
C GLN A 167 -11.83 10.19 -5.39
N ALA A 168 -10.81 10.57 -6.15
CA ALA A 168 -9.94 11.70 -5.79
C ALA A 168 -10.73 13.01 -5.67
N VAL A 169 -11.61 13.31 -6.64
CA VAL A 169 -12.47 14.50 -6.60
C VAL A 169 -13.42 14.45 -5.40
N LYS A 170 -13.98 13.28 -5.09
CA LYS A 170 -14.80 13.10 -3.88
C LYS A 170 -14.04 13.43 -2.60
N VAL A 171 -12.83 12.88 -2.44
CA VAL A 171 -11.97 13.15 -1.27
C VAL A 171 -11.59 14.63 -1.22
N LEU A 172 -11.31 15.28 -2.36
CA LEU A 172 -11.05 16.72 -2.42
C LEU A 172 -12.20 17.54 -1.84
N VAL A 173 -13.45 17.23 -2.22
CA VAL A 173 -14.64 17.96 -1.75
C VAL A 173 -14.85 17.79 -0.25
N GLU A 174 -14.57 16.60 0.29
CA GLU A 174 -14.68 16.27 1.72
C GLU A 174 -13.59 16.90 2.60
N MET A 175 -12.50 17.41 2.01
CA MET A 175 -11.41 18.03 2.77
C MET A 175 -11.80 19.38 3.41
N PRO A 176 -11.09 19.79 4.48
CA PRO A 176 -11.21 21.14 5.04
C PRO A 176 -10.95 22.21 3.98
N ALA A 177 -11.74 23.29 4.01
CA ALA A 177 -11.74 24.35 2.99
C ALA A 177 -10.34 24.92 2.67
N ALA A 178 -9.46 25.04 3.67
CA ALA A 178 -8.10 25.53 3.48
C ALA A 178 -7.23 24.58 2.63
N LEU A 179 -7.31 23.26 2.87
CA LEU A 179 -6.58 22.25 2.09
C LEU A 179 -7.20 22.09 0.70
N ARG A 180 -8.53 22.08 0.62
CA ARG A 180 -9.26 21.99 -0.65
C ARG A 180 -8.92 23.15 -1.59
N THR A 181 -8.98 24.39 -1.10
CA THR A 181 -8.59 25.58 -1.86
C THR A 181 -7.13 25.53 -2.31
N ARG A 182 -6.23 25.01 -1.47
CA ARG A 182 -4.82 24.87 -1.82
C ARG A 182 -4.61 23.91 -2.98
N GLU A 183 -5.23 22.72 -2.94
CA GLU A 183 -5.11 21.73 -4.02
C GLU A 183 -5.81 22.22 -5.30
N ALA A 184 -6.98 22.86 -5.17
CA ALA A 184 -7.69 23.48 -6.30
C ALA A 184 -6.82 24.49 -7.07
N ARG A 185 -6.06 25.32 -6.36
CA ARG A 185 -5.10 26.26 -6.97
C ARG A 185 -3.97 25.59 -7.74
N LEU A 186 -3.61 24.34 -7.41
CA LEU A 186 -2.61 23.58 -8.15
C LEU A 186 -3.20 22.95 -9.41
N TRP A 187 -4.49 22.64 -9.41
CA TRP A 187 -5.18 22.01 -10.54
C TRP A 187 -5.66 23.04 -11.55
N GLN A 188 -6.12 24.20 -11.10
CA GLN A 188 -6.70 25.25 -11.93
C GLN A 188 -5.83 25.72 -13.11
N PRO A 189 -4.49 25.88 -12.98
CA PRO A 189 -3.64 26.28 -14.11
C PRO A 189 -3.55 25.23 -15.23
N LEU A 190 -3.94 23.98 -14.96
CA LEU A 190 -3.91 22.88 -15.92
C LEU A 190 -5.21 22.76 -16.71
N ILE A 191 -6.26 23.47 -16.28
CA ILE A 191 -7.61 23.39 -16.84
C ILE A 191 -7.77 24.54 -17.86
N PRO A 192 -8.20 24.25 -19.10
CA PRO A 192 -8.53 25.29 -20.09
C PRO A 192 -9.59 26.25 -19.57
N HIS A 193 -9.52 27.53 -19.97
CA HIS A 193 -10.43 28.57 -19.49
C HIS A 193 -11.91 28.32 -19.83
N GLU A 194 -12.18 27.49 -20.84
CA GLU A 194 -13.52 27.13 -21.28
C GLU A 194 -14.20 26.12 -20.33
N VAL A 195 -13.42 25.37 -19.55
CA VAL A 195 -13.93 24.35 -18.64
C VAL A 195 -14.12 24.95 -17.25
N SER A 196 -15.32 24.78 -16.70
CA SER A 196 -15.65 25.32 -15.38
C SER A 196 -15.00 24.49 -14.27
N PHE A 197 -14.21 25.15 -13.42
CA PHE A 197 -13.66 24.55 -12.20
C PHE A 197 -13.71 25.57 -11.03
N PRO A 198 -14.36 25.24 -9.91
CA PRO A 198 -14.47 26.12 -8.74
C PRO A 198 -13.09 26.45 -8.15
N ALA A 199 -12.83 27.72 -7.90
CA ALA A 199 -11.55 28.18 -7.36
C ALA A 199 -11.28 27.70 -5.92
N ASP A 200 -12.33 27.36 -5.18
CA ASP A 200 -12.31 26.79 -3.84
C ASP A 200 -12.32 25.25 -3.82
N GLY A 201 -12.37 24.62 -5.00
CA GLY A 201 -12.36 23.17 -5.19
C GLY A 201 -13.67 22.46 -4.82
N ASP A 202 -14.76 23.21 -4.61
CA ASP A 202 -16.07 22.65 -4.25
C ASP A 202 -16.82 22.12 -5.50
N VAL A 203 -16.33 21.00 -6.03
CA VAL A 203 -16.89 20.37 -7.23
C VAL A 203 -18.23 19.69 -6.91
N ASP A 204 -19.27 19.98 -7.70
CA ASP A 204 -20.56 19.28 -7.55
C ASP A 204 -20.46 17.85 -8.09
N LEU A 205 -20.38 16.88 -7.18
CA LEU A 205 -20.31 15.45 -7.50
C LEU A 205 -21.59 14.91 -8.15
N ASN A 206 -22.73 15.60 -8.03
CA ASN A 206 -23.97 15.19 -8.70
C ASN A 206 -23.95 15.53 -10.20
N ASN A 207 -23.09 16.49 -10.59
CA ASN A 207 -22.89 16.85 -11.97
C ASN A 207 -21.85 15.92 -12.63
N VAL A 208 -22.33 14.74 -13.03
CA VAL A 208 -21.50 13.72 -13.69
C VAL A 208 -20.84 14.25 -14.97
N ALA A 209 -21.50 15.15 -15.70
CA ALA A 209 -20.96 15.74 -16.93
C ALA A 209 -19.69 16.55 -16.65
N MET A 210 -19.69 17.38 -15.60
CA MET A 210 -18.52 18.16 -15.19
C MET A 210 -17.33 17.28 -14.82
N VAL A 211 -17.55 16.25 -13.99
CA VAL A 211 -16.46 15.33 -13.59
C VAL A 211 -15.92 14.55 -14.80
N THR A 212 -16.79 14.18 -15.73
CA THR A 212 -16.42 13.50 -16.98
C THR A 212 -15.61 14.39 -17.92
N GLU A 213 -15.92 15.68 -17.96
CA GLU A 213 -15.16 16.68 -18.74
C GLU A 213 -13.77 16.96 -18.14
N LEU A 214 -13.66 16.99 -16.81
CA LEU A 214 -12.39 17.19 -16.11
C LEU A 214 -11.43 16.00 -16.21
N TYR A 215 -11.95 14.77 -16.26
CA TYR A 215 -11.14 13.55 -16.29
C TYR A 215 -10.05 13.54 -17.37
N PRO A 216 -10.35 13.70 -18.67
CA PRO A 216 -9.32 13.62 -19.71
C PRO A 216 -8.22 14.69 -19.56
N ILE A 217 -8.53 15.83 -18.94
CA ILE A 217 -7.59 16.94 -18.72
C ILE A 217 -6.67 16.66 -17.52
N LEU A 218 -7.22 16.09 -16.44
CA LEU A 218 -6.56 16.07 -15.14
C LEU A 218 -5.99 14.69 -14.75
N HIS A 219 -6.48 13.59 -15.32
CA HIS A 219 -6.19 12.23 -14.86
C HIS A 219 -4.71 11.80 -14.93
N ASP A 220 -3.90 12.42 -15.78
CA ASP A 220 -2.48 12.12 -15.96
C ASP A 220 -1.55 13.24 -15.44
N THR A 221 -2.12 14.24 -14.75
CA THR A 221 -1.37 15.40 -14.27
C THR A 221 -0.66 15.13 -12.94
N ILE A 222 0.55 15.69 -12.78
CA ILE A 222 1.37 15.49 -11.58
C ILE A 222 0.65 15.94 -10.29
N PRO A 223 -0.02 17.11 -10.22
CA PRO A 223 -0.70 17.53 -8.99
C PRO A 223 -1.83 16.60 -8.57
N VAL A 224 -2.65 16.13 -9.52
CA VAL A 224 -3.82 15.27 -9.26
C VAL A 224 -3.39 13.87 -8.87
N ILE A 225 -2.41 13.29 -9.59
CA ILE A 225 -1.83 12.01 -9.21
C ILE A 225 -1.16 12.11 -7.84
N GLY A 226 -0.43 13.21 -7.59
CA GLY A 226 0.18 13.46 -6.31
C GLY A 226 -0.85 13.51 -5.17
N PHE A 227 -1.98 14.18 -5.41
CA PHE A 227 -3.10 14.22 -4.48
C PHE A 227 -3.69 12.82 -4.23
N TRP A 228 -4.00 12.07 -5.30
CA TRP A 228 -4.51 10.70 -5.21
C TRP A 228 -3.61 9.81 -4.35
N VAL A 229 -2.29 9.81 -4.62
CA VAL A 229 -1.37 8.98 -3.85
C VAL A 229 -1.33 9.41 -2.40
N ARG A 230 -1.22 10.71 -2.10
CA ARG A 230 -1.14 11.21 -0.71
C ARG A 230 -2.39 10.89 0.11
N PHE A 231 -3.56 11.26 -0.39
CA PHE A 231 -4.80 11.30 0.41
C PHE A 231 -5.71 10.10 0.19
N CYS A 232 -5.58 9.38 -0.93
CA CYS A 232 -6.43 8.21 -1.19
C CYS A 232 -5.65 6.90 -1.02
N VAL A 233 -4.39 6.83 -1.46
CA VAL A 233 -3.57 5.61 -1.37
C VAL A 233 -2.89 5.49 -0.02
N LEU A 234 -2.04 6.46 0.36
CA LEU A 234 -1.21 6.35 1.56
C LEU A 234 -2.06 6.41 2.84
N GLU A 235 -3.09 7.24 2.90
CA GLU A 235 -4.00 7.26 4.05
C GLU A 235 -4.78 5.95 4.24
N GLN A 236 -5.04 5.21 3.16
CA GLN A 236 -5.72 3.92 3.21
C GLN A 236 -4.75 2.79 3.59
N GLU A 237 -3.63 2.72 2.88
CA GLU A 237 -2.72 1.55 2.89
C GLU A 237 -1.58 1.68 3.89
N CYS A 238 -1.21 2.91 4.29
CA CYS A 238 -0.09 3.18 5.19
C CYS A 238 -0.56 3.66 6.57
N LYS A 239 -1.75 3.25 7.01
CA LYS A 239 -2.24 3.54 8.36
C LYS A 239 -1.27 2.97 9.38
N HIS A 240 -0.55 3.85 10.06
CA HIS A 240 0.32 3.48 11.15
C HIS A 240 -0.52 3.28 12.41
N PHE A 241 -0.58 2.04 12.91
CA PHE A 241 -1.17 1.77 14.21
C PHE A 241 -0.11 2.06 15.28
N PRO A 242 -0.45 2.79 16.36
CA PRO A 242 0.50 3.15 17.42
C PRO A 242 1.10 1.92 18.12
N SER A 243 0.43 0.78 18.02
CA SER A 243 0.97 -0.53 18.38
C SER A 243 0.61 -1.54 17.31
N MET A 244 1.61 -2.28 16.86
CA MET A 244 1.44 -3.43 15.98
C MET A 244 1.52 -4.68 16.85
N LEU A 245 0.46 -5.50 16.88
CA LEU A 245 0.50 -6.81 17.52
C LEU A 245 1.32 -7.76 16.64
N MET A 246 2.65 -7.66 16.74
CA MET A 246 3.57 -8.61 16.13
C MET A 246 3.73 -9.79 17.08
N GLY A 247 2.90 -10.81 16.92
CA GLY A 247 3.13 -12.12 17.54
C GLY A 247 3.55 -13.10 16.45
N SER A 248 4.79 -13.56 16.47
CA SER A 248 5.18 -14.74 15.70
C SER A 248 4.59 -16.00 16.34
N ALA A 249 4.57 -17.11 15.60
CA ALA A 249 4.19 -18.40 16.18
C ALA A 249 5.03 -18.77 17.42
N TRP A 250 6.28 -18.29 17.48
CA TRP A 250 7.16 -18.42 18.64
C TRP A 250 6.69 -17.56 19.81
N ASP A 251 6.22 -16.33 19.57
CA ASP A 251 5.71 -15.44 20.62
C ASP A 251 4.39 -15.95 21.20
N ILE A 252 3.54 -16.56 20.37
CA ILE A 252 2.29 -17.21 20.80
C ILE A 252 2.58 -18.43 21.69
N ALA A 253 3.70 -19.13 21.46
CA ALA A 253 4.14 -20.27 22.26
C ALA A 253 4.97 -19.86 23.50
N ASN A 254 5.41 -18.61 23.60
CA ASN A 254 6.24 -18.10 24.71
C ASN A 254 5.40 -17.68 25.93
N VAL A 255 4.40 -18.49 26.27
CA VAL A 255 3.56 -18.32 27.46
C VAL A 255 3.46 -19.66 28.20
N PRO A 256 3.27 -19.67 29.53
CA PRO A 256 3.21 -20.92 30.30
C PRO A 256 2.14 -21.91 29.84
N ARG A 257 1.03 -21.40 29.27
CA ARG A 257 -0.02 -22.19 28.60
C ARG A 257 -0.58 -21.39 27.43
N ALA A 258 -0.61 -22.00 26.26
CA ALA A 258 -1.29 -21.49 25.07
C ALA A 258 -2.54 -22.33 24.82
N VAL A 259 -3.63 -21.69 24.40
CA VAL A 259 -4.89 -22.38 24.04
C VAL A 259 -4.93 -22.54 22.53
N GLY A 260 -5.00 -23.78 22.07
CA GLY A 260 -5.16 -24.11 20.66
C GLY A 260 -6.60 -23.91 20.17
N PHE A 261 -6.78 -23.86 18.86
CA PHE A 261 -8.08 -23.92 18.21
C PHE A 261 -8.44 -25.37 17.84
N SER A 262 -9.64 -25.59 17.30
CA SER A 262 -10.19 -26.94 17.05
C SER A 262 -9.34 -27.84 16.14
N GLY A 263 -8.44 -27.30 15.33
CA GLY A 263 -7.51 -28.08 14.49
C GLY A 263 -6.14 -28.35 15.13
N THR A 264 -5.86 -27.80 16.31
CA THR A 264 -4.54 -27.91 16.95
C THR A 264 -4.31 -29.30 17.58
N SER A 265 -5.39 -30.05 17.90
CA SER A 265 -5.31 -31.45 18.32
C SER A 265 -4.73 -32.35 17.22
N ASP A 266 -5.20 -32.16 15.98
CA ASP A 266 -4.84 -33.02 14.86
C ASP A 266 -3.40 -32.76 14.38
N ALA A 267 -2.89 -31.55 14.65
CA ALA A 267 -1.54 -31.12 14.34
C ALA A 267 -0.55 -31.34 15.49
N GLN A 268 -0.87 -32.15 16.50
CA GLN A 268 -0.01 -32.40 17.66
C GLN A 268 1.40 -32.84 17.26
N CYS A 269 1.53 -33.65 16.19
CA CYS A 269 2.82 -34.13 15.70
C CYS A 269 3.70 -33.06 15.06
N LEU A 270 3.16 -31.87 14.78
CA LEU A 270 3.87 -30.72 14.21
C LEU A 270 4.30 -29.71 15.28
N LEU A 271 3.93 -29.93 16.55
CA LEU A 271 4.31 -29.05 17.64
C LEU A 271 5.81 -29.20 17.95
N PRO A 272 6.53 -28.10 18.21
CA PRO A 272 7.90 -28.14 18.72
C PRO A 272 8.01 -29.01 19.98
N GLU A 273 9.14 -29.72 20.16
CA GLU A 273 9.37 -30.59 21.33
C GLU A 273 9.23 -29.88 22.69
N SER A 274 9.46 -28.57 22.73
CA SER A 274 9.30 -27.74 23.93
C SER A 274 7.84 -27.53 24.34
N ILE A 275 6.88 -27.79 23.44
CA ILE A 275 5.45 -27.63 23.69
C ILE A 275 4.84 -29.00 23.95
N ARG A 276 4.24 -29.16 25.13
CA ARG A 276 3.46 -30.36 25.48
C ARG A 276 1.99 -30.06 25.29
N PHE A 277 1.35 -30.83 24.41
CA PHE A 277 -0.09 -30.80 24.27
C PHE A 277 -0.73 -31.43 25.52
N GLU A 278 -1.68 -30.72 26.12
CA GLU A 278 -2.44 -31.16 27.28
C GLU A 278 -3.93 -31.07 26.94
N ASP A 279 -4.62 -32.21 26.85
CA ASP A 279 -6.08 -32.24 26.75
C ASP A 279 -6.67 -31.76 28.07
N HIS A 280 -7.18 -30.53 28.09
CA HIS A 280 -7.77 -29.96 29.30
C HIS A 280 -9.10 -30.67 29.65
N PRO A 281 -9.24 -31.32 30.82
CA PRO A 281 -10.45 -32.06 31.20
C PRO A 281 -11.48 -31.21 31.98
N SER A 282 -11.37 -29.88 31.95
CA SER A 282 -12.27 -28.99 32.71
C SER A 282 -13.61 -28.82 32.00
N ASP A 283 -14.71 -29.23 32.65
CA ASP A 283 -16.09 -29.11 32.16
C ASP A 283 -16.53 -27.67 31.83
N ALA A 284 -15.80 -26.65 32.30
CA ALA A 284 -16.11 -25.25 32.05
C ALA A 284 -15.77 -24.79 30.63
N ILE A 285 -14.85 -25.46 29.94
CA ILE A 285 -14.50 -25.20 28.53
C ILE A 285 -14.52 -26.55 27.80
N SER A 286 -15.68 -27.20 27.80
CA SER A 286 -15.91 -28.36 26.94
C SER A 286 -15.79 -27.88 25.49
N GLY A 287 -14.72 -28.29 24.79
CA GLY A 287 -14.57 -28.03 23.36
C GLY A 287 -15.81 -28.44 22.56
N ALA A 288 -15.97 -27.85 21.37
CA ALA A 288 -17.12 -28.09 20.49
C ALA A 288 -17.40 -29.60 20.25
N THR A 289 -16.35 -30.42 20.23
CA THR A 289 -16.42 -31.88 20.06
C THR A 289 -17.16 -32.58 21.21
N GLY A 290 -16.89 -32.23 22.46
CA GLY A 290 -17.54 -32.84 23.62
C GLY A 290 -19.03 -32.53 23.69
N GLN A 291 -19.39 -31.27 23.39
CA GLN A 291 -20.79 -30.84 23.33
C GLN A 291 -21.54 -31.52 22.18
N MET A 292 -20.90 -31.68 21.01
CA MET A 292 -21.48 -32.38 19.87
C MET A 292 -21.74 -33.86 20.18
N ILE A 293 -20.77 -34.57 20.77
CA ILE A 293 -20.94 -35.97 21.19
C ILE A 293 -22.10 -36.08 22.20
N ARG A 294 -22.16 -35.18 23.18
CA ARG A 294 -23.25 -35.17 24.17
C ARG A 294 -24.61 -34.94 23.52
N LEU A 295 -24.71 -34.02 22.56
CA LEU A 295 -25.94 -33.74 21.83
C LEU A 295 -26.35 -34.91 20.94
N VAL A 296 -25.42 -35.47 20.18
CA VAL A 296 -25.66 -36.67 19.35
C VAL A 296 -26.18 -37.79 20.24
N THR A 297 -25.44 -38.17 21.29
CA THR A 297 -25.86 -39.24 22.22
C THR A 297 -27.22 -38.94 22.87
N LYS A 298 -27.49 -37.70 23.28
CA LYS A 298 -28.78 -37.32 23.87
C LYS A 298 -29.94 -37.46 22.89
N HIS A 299 -29.72 -37.14 21.62
CA HIS A 299 -30.78 -37.03 20.61
C HIS A 299 -30.91 -38.26 19.69
N THR A 300 -29.92 -39.16 19.64
CA THR A 300 -29.95 -40.36 18.78
C THR A 300 -30.43 -41.64 19.46
N ILE A 301 -30.50 -41.69 20.81
CA ILE A 301 -30.93 -42.89 21.56
C ILE A 301 -32.27 -43.46 21.05
N GLY A 302 -33.27 -42.61 20.77
CA GLY A 302 -34.55 -43.07 20.21
C GLY A 302 -34.58 -43.17 18.67
N THR A 303 -33.75 -42.38 17.98
CA THR A 303 -33.71 -42.35 16.51
C THR A 303 -33.12 -43.63 15.94
N VAL A 304 -32.07 -44.16 16.57
CA VAL A 304 -31.43 -45.42 16.15
C VAL A 304 -32.38 -46.59 16.34
N GLU A 305 -33.11 -46.65 17.46
CA GLU A 305 -34.12 -47.68 17.71
C GLU A 305 -35.28 -47.61 16.71
N THR A 306 -35.73 -46.39 16.35
CA THR A 306 -36.78 -46.19 15.35
C THR A 306 -36.32 -46.59 13.94
N ILE A 307 -35.08 -46.26 13.58
CA ILE A 307 -34.47 -46.69 12.31
C ILE A 307 -34.36 -48.22 12.29
N ALA A 308 -33.85 -48.84 13.36
CA ALA A 308 -33.72 -50.28 13.46
C ALA A 308 -35.08 -51.00 13.40
N ALA A 309 -36.12 -50.45 14.05
CA ALA A 309 -37.48 -50.97 13.97
C ALA A 309 -38.06 -50.87 12.56
N SER A 310 -37.82 -49.75 11.86
CA SER A 310 -38.28 -49.52 10.48
C SER A 310 -37.59 -50.45 9.47
N VAL A 311 -36.31 -50.74 9.67
CA VAL A 311 -35.58 -51.71 8.85
C VAL A 311 -36.08 -53.14 9.09
N ASN A 312 -36.40 -53.50 10.34
CA ASN A 312 -36.91 -54.83 10.68
C ASN A 312 -38.36 -55.08 10.23
N THR A 313 -39.20 -54.05 10.15
CA THR A 313 -40.57 -54.18 9.61
C THR A 313 -40.58 -54.30 8.10
N ALA A 314 -39.70 -53.59 7.39
CA ALA A 314 -39.51 -53.74 5.95
C ALA A 314 -39.04 -55.16 5.55
N GLY A 315 -38.25 -55.83 6.39
CA GLY A 315 -37.81 -57.21 6.15
C GLY A 315 -38.88 -58.29 6.42
N ARG A 316 -40.00 -57.97 7.08
CA ARG A 316 -41.08 -58.92 7.40
C ARG A 316 -42.29 -58.84 6.48
N SER A 317 -42.41 -57.81 5.65
CA SER A 317 -43.52 -57.66 4.69
C SER A 317 -43.36 -58.49 3.41
N ASP A 318 -42.20 -59.12 3.17
CA ASP A 318 -41.95 -59.96 1.99
C ASP A 318 -42.12 -61.48 2.27
N GLY A 319 -42.84 -61.83 3.34
CA GLY A 319 -43.25 -63.20 3.66
C GLY A 319 -44.45 -63.67 2.83
N CYS A 320 -44.19 -64.09 1.59
CA CYS A 320 -44.90 -65.08 0.77
C CYS A 320 -46.40 -65.36 1.11
N ALA A 321 -47.32 -64.84 0.30
CA ALA A 321 -48.64 -65.46 0.13
C ALA A 321 -48.49 -66.66 -0.83
N PRO A 322 -49.03 -67.86 -0.52
CA PRO A 322 -48.89 -69.03 -1.38
C PRO A 322 -49.79 -68.89 -2.60
N CYS A 323 -49.20 -69.04 -3.80
CA CYS A 323 -49.95 -69.07 -5.06
C CYS A 323 -50.86 -70.31 -5.12
N PRO A 324 -52.14 -70.19 -5.52
CA PRO A 324 -52.96 -71.33 -5.92
C PRO A 324 -52.51 -71.93 -7.25
#